data_AF-A0A9W9A0J5-F1
#
_entry.id   AF-A0A9W9A0J5-F1
#
_cell.length_a   1.000
_cell.length_b   1.000
_cell.length_c   1.000
_cell.angle_alpha   90.00
_cell.angle_beta   90.00
_cell.angle_gamma   90.00
#
_symmetry.space_group_name_H-M   'P 1'
#
loop_
_entity.id
_entity.type
_entity.pdbx_description
1 polymer ?
#
loop_
_entity_poly.entity_id
_entity_poly.type
_entity_poly.pdbx_seq_one_letter_code
_entity_poly.pdbx_strand_id
1 'polypeptide(L)'
;CDEINLDGSEKDKSKERSTFTHAQKMRAAATFGFGRIHGLGMLAWHRSEYTGKMLGNPSVSETLTSYMLSLRRRKVCIYIFQVEQLR
;
A
#
# COMPACT_ATOMS: atom_id res chain seq x y z
N CYS A 1 9.16 -1.12 4.45
CA CYS A 1 8.69 0.10 3.75
C CYS A 1 8.25 1.25 4.67
N ASP A 2 7.49 1.04 5.76
CA ASP A 2 7.24 2.09 6.79
C ASP A 2 7.89 1.80 8.15
N GLU A 3 8.06 0.52 8.48
CA GLU A 3 8.66 0.07 9.75
C GLU A 3 10.01 -0.61 9.52
N ILE A 4 10.32 -1.01 8.29
CA ILE A 4 11.55 -1.72 7.93
C ILE A 4 12.21 -0.98 6.75
N ASN A 5 13.53 -0.84 6.81
CA ASN A 5 14.39 -0.32 5.76
C ASN A 5 14.61 -1.36 4.64
N LEU A 6 15.29 -0.98 3.56
CA LEU A 6 15.57 -1.87 2.43
C LEU A 6 16.58 -2.98 2.79
N ASP A 7 17.41 -2.75 3.80
CA ASP A 7 18.37 -3.69 4.35
C ASP A 7 17.74 -4.67 5.37
N GLY A 8 16.44 -4.56 5.63
CA GLY A 8 15.73 -5.39 6.61
C GLY A 8 15.80 -4.89 8.05
N SER A 9 16.51 -3.79 8.34
CA SER A 9 16.55 -3.19 9.68
C SER A 9 15.25 -2.44 10.02
N GLU A 10 14.89 -2.37 11.30
CA GLU A 10 13.75 -1.56 11.73
C GLU A 10 14.03 -0.06 11.58
N LYS A 11 13.02 0.71 11.19
CA LYS A 11 13.08 2.17 11.17
C LYS A 11 12.94 2.71 12.57
N ASP A 12 13.89 3.56 12.96
CA ASP A 12 13.87 4.31 14.20
C ASP A 12 12.50 4.99 14.42
N LYS A 13 12.01 4.94 15.66
CA LYS A 13 10.72 5.52 16.06
C LYS A 13 10.68 7.05 15.86
N SER A 14 11.82 7.73 15.99
CA SER A 14 11.97 9.17 15.82
C SER A 14 11.90 9.65 14.37
N LYS A 15 12.06 8.75 13.39
CA LYS A 15 11.96 9.12 11.98
C LYS A 15 10.52 9.35 11.58
N GLU A 16 10.28 10.47 10.91
CA GLU A 16 8.97 10.78 10.33
C GLU A 16 8.57 9.68 9.34
N ARG A 17 7.38 9.11 9.55
CA ARG A 17 6.78 8.10 8.66
C ARG A 17 5.79 8.79 7.75
N SER A 18 5.76 8.38 6.48
CA SER A 18 4.78 8.91 5.53
C SER A 18 3.35 8.67 6.03
N THR A 19 2.38 9.49 5.61
CA THR A 19 1.00 9.36 6.09
C THR A 19 0.23 8.27 5.34
N PHE A 20 -0.97 7.91 5.82
CA PHE A 20 -1.88 7.03 5.06
C PHE A 20 -2.26 7.66 3.71
N THR A 21 -2.47 8.97 3.67
CA THR A 21 -2.77 9.71 2.44
C THR A 21 -1.65 9.59 1.41
N HIS A 22 -0.39 9.61 1.85
CA HIS A 22 0.74 9.37 0.96
C HIS A 22 0.66 7.98 0.31
N ALA A 23 0.39 6.94 1.10
CA ALA A 23 0.20 5.58 0.58
C ALA A 23 -1.00 5.47 -0.39
N GLN A 24 -2.10 6.19 -0.14
CA GLN A 24 -3.24 6.24 -1.07
C GLN A 24 -2.86 6.85 -2.42
N LYS A 25 -2.10 7.95 -2.42
CA LYS A 25 -1.59 8.58 -3.64
C LYS A 25 -0.69 7.63 -4.43
N MET A 26 0.23 6.95 -3.75
CA MET A 26 1.10 5.93 -4.37
C MET A 26 0.28 4.79 -5.00
N ARG A 27 -0.74 4.28 -4.30
CA ARG A 27 -1.63 3.25 -4.85
C ARG A 27 -2.40 3.74 -6.08
N ALA A 28 -2.96 4.95 -6.03
CA ALA A 28 -3.70 5.52 -7.15
C ALA A 28 -2.81 5.69 -8.40
N ALA A 29 -1.59 6.22 -8.21
CA ALA A 29 -0.61 6.35 -9.29
C ALA A 29 -0.23 5.00 -9.90
N ALA A 30 0.04 3.99 -9.06
CA ALA A 30 0.35 2.64 -9.52
C ALA A 30 -0.84 1.99 -10.25
N THR A 31 -2.06 2.14 -9.73
CA THR A 31 -3.27 1.65 -10.40
C THR A 31 -3.43 2.27 -11.79
N PHE A 32 -3.22 3.58 -11.93
CA PHE A 32 -3.26 4.26 -13.22
C PHE A 32 -2.14 3.79 -14.15
N GLY A 33 -0.89 3.69 -13.65
CA GLY A 33 0.25 3.23 -14.44
C GLY A 33 0.04 1.81 -15.00
N PHE A 34 -0.27 0.85 -14.14
CA PHE A 34 -0.53 -0.53 -14.59
C PHE A 34 -1.78 -0.64 -15.46
N GLY A 35 -2.84 0.09 -15.12
CA GLY A 35 -4.10 0.01 -15.85
C GLY A 35 -4.01 0.65 -17.25
N ARG A 36 -3.47 1.86 -17.33
CA ARG A 36 -3.48 2.69 -18.54
C ARG A 36 -2.21 2.57 -19.35
N ILE A 37 -1.03 2.64 -18.73
CA ILE A 37 0.26 2.64 -19.44
C ILE A 37 0.62 1.21 -19.85
N HIS A 38 0.49 0.24 -18.95
CA HIS A 38 0.78 -1.16 -19.24
C HIS A 38 -0.41 -1.95 -19.78
N GLY A 39 -1.58 -1.32 -19.93
CA GLY A 39 -2.78 -1.95 -20.52
C GLY A 39 -3.34 -3.12 -19.72
N LEU A 40 -2.96 -3.29 -18.44
CA LEU A 40 -3.43 -4.39 -17.59
C LEU A 40 -4.87 -4.16 -17.08
N GLY A 41 -5.43 -2.97 -17.35
CA GLY A 41 -6.77 -2.58 -16.98
C GLY A 41 -7.02 -2.65 -15.47
N MET A 42 -8.23 -3.08 -15.11
CA MET A 42 -8.71 -3.17 -13.73
C MET A 42 -8.92 -4.60 -13.24
N LEU A 43 -8.44 -5.58 -14.00
CA LEU A 43 -8.51 -6.97 -13.60
C LEU A 43 -7.66 -7.20 -12.35
N ALA A 44 -8.19 -7.89 -11.34
CA ALA A 44 -7.44 -8.22 -10.14
C ALA A 44 -6.22 -9.08 -10.49
N TRP A 45 -5.12 -8.87 -9.76
CA TRP A 45 -3.91 -9.69 -9.90
C TRP A 45 -4.21 -11.15 -9.53
N HIS A 46 -4.07 -12.06 -10.48
CA HIS A 46 -4.36 -13.47 -10.28
C HIS A 46 -3.44 -14.34 -11.13
N ARG A 47 -3.35 -15.62 -10.79
CA ARG A 47 -2.62 -16.60 -11.60
C ARG A 47 -3.55 -17.17 -12.66
N SER A 48 -3.14 -17.11 -13.92
CA SER A 48 -3.86 -17.74 -15.03
C SER A 48 -3.84 -19.26 -14.87
N GLU A 49 -5.00 -19.89 -14.89
CA GLU A 49 -5.12 -21.36 -14.83
C GLU A 49 -4.55 -22.03 -16.09
N TYR A 50 -4.70 -21.38 -17.24
CA TYR A 50 -4.26 -21.91 -18.54
C TYR A 50 -2.75 -21.77 -18.78
N THR A 51 -2.17 -20.64 -18.38
CA THR A 51 -0.76 -20.33 -18.70
C THR A 51 0.16 -20.38 -17.48
N GLY A 52 -0.40 -20.43 -16.27
CA GLY A 52 0.35 -20.37 -15.01
C GLY A 52 1.00 -19.01 -14.71
N LYS A 53 0.88 -18.03 -15.61
CA LYS A 53 1.45 -16.67 -15.47
C LYS A 53 0.57 -15.79 -14.61
N MET A 54 1.18 -14.80 -13.96
CA MET A 54 0.43 -13.77 -13.24
C MET A 54 -0.13 -12.73 -14.22
N LEU A 55 -1.42 -12.45 -14.12
CA LEU A 55 -2.16 -11.52 -14.97
C LEU A 55 -2.96 -10.52 -14.13
N GLY A 56 -3.35 -9.42 -14.77
CA GLY A 56 -4.12 -8.34 -14.16
C GLY A 56 -3.23 -7.22 -13.60
N ASN A 57 -3.81 -6.34 -12.81
CA ASN A 57 -3.14 -5.18 -12.24
C ASN A 57 -2.77 -5.45 -10.76
N PRO A 58 -1.46 -5.47 -10.40
CA PRO A 58 -1.03 -5.78 -9.05
C PRO A 58 -1.62 -4.82 -8.00
N SER A 59 -1.85 -3.55 -8.36
CA SER A 59 -2.36 -2.49 -7.46
C SER A 59 -3.82 -2.68 -7.00
N VAL A 60 -4.56 -3.57 -7.67
CA VAL A 60 -5.94 -3.96 -7.31
C VAL A 60 -6.05 -5.39 -6.78
N SER A 61 -4.92 -6.01 -6.46
CA SER A 61 -4.93 -7.28 -5.73
C SER A 61 -5.67 -7.19 -4.39
N GLU A 62 -6.26 -8.30 -3.99
CA GLU A 62 -6.87 -8.46 -2.66
C GLU A 62 -5.83 -8.25 -1.56
N THR A 63 -4.62 -8.81 -1.73
CA THR A 63 -3.52 -8.68 -0.78
C THR A 63 -3.15 -7.22 -0.50
N LEU A 64 -3.01 -6.38 -1.54
CA LEU A 64 -2.75 -4.95 -1.33
C LEU A 64 -3.95 -4.23 -0.72
N THR A 65 -5.18 -4.62 -1.03
CA THR A 65 -6.38 -4.03 -0.43
C THR A 65 -6.42 -4.30 1.08
N SER A 66 -6.20 -5.55 1.49
CA SER A 66 -6.11 -5.96 2.90
C SER A 66 -4.96 -5.28 3.63
N TYR A 67 -3.80 -5.15 2.97
CA TYR A 67 -2.68 -4.37 3.50
C TYR A 67 -3.05 -2.89 3.72
N MET A 68 -3.70 -2.24 2.75
CA MET A 68 -4.11 -0.83 2.87
C MET A 68 -5.13 -0.62 4.00
N LEU A 69 -6.05 -1.56 4.23
CA LEU A 69 -6.96 -1.51 5.38
C LEU A 69 -6.20 -1.58 6.71
N SER A 70 -5.23 -2.49 6.81
CA SER A 70 -4.39 -2.64 8.00
C SER A 70 -3.49 -1.41 8.22
N LEU A 71 -2.95 -0.84 7.15
CA LEU A 71 -2.16 0.38 7.17
C LEU A 71 -2.99 1.59 7.63
N ARG A 72 -4.25 1.69 7.16
CA ARG A 72 -5.18 2.74 7.60
C ARG A 72 -5.39 2.67 9.11
N ARG A 73 -5.69 1.48 9.64
CA ARG A 73 -5.89 1.29 11.09
C ARG A 73 -4.67 1.73 11.90
N ARG A 74 -3.47 1.27 11.53
CA ARG A 74 -2.23 1.65 12.22
C ARG A 74 -1.98 3.15 12.17
N LYS A 75 -2.05 3.78 11.00
CA LYS A 75 -1.68 5.19 10.85
C LYS A 75 -2.76 6.14 11.36
N VAL A 76 -4.05 5.83 11.20
CA VAL A 76 -5.15 6.68 11.66
C VAL A 76 -5.32 6.60 13.18
N CYS A 77 -5.16 5.43 13.80
CA CYS A 77 -5.17 5.33 15.26
C CYS A 77 -4.01 6.08 15.92
N ILE A 78 -2.80 6.08 15.32
CA ILE A 78 -1.66 6.84 15.85
C ILE A 78 -1.94 8.35 15.89
N TYR A 79 -2.58 8.91 14.86
CA TYR A 79 -2.93 10.33 14.85
C TYR A 79 -3.94 10.71 15.93
N ILE A 80 -4.92 9.85 16.23
CA ILE A 80 -5.90 10.13 17.30
C ILE A 80 -5.19 10.16 18.67
N PHE A 81 -4.30 9.20 18.93
CA PHE A 81 -3.53 9.18 20.18
C PHE A 81 -2.51 10.33 20.29
N GLN A 82 -1.89 10.78 19.20
CA GLN A 82 -1.00 11.95 19.26
C GLN A 82 -1.74 13.28 19.45
N VAL A 83 -2.95 13.41 18.89
CA VAL A 83 -3.76 14.64 19.03
C VAL A 83 -4.36 14.74 20.44
N GLU A 84 -4.74 13.63 21.08
CA GLU A 84 -5.23 13.66 22.47
C GLU A 84 -4.14 13.94 23.52
N GLN A 85 -2.87 13.60 23.26
CA GLN A 85 -1.76 13.90 24.17
C GLN A 85 -1.25 15.35 24.08
N LEU A 86 -1.83 16.16 23.18
CA LEU A 86 -1.51 17.58 22.98
C LEU A 86 -2.66 18.53 23.39
N ARG A 87 -3.69 18.01 24.05
CA ARG A 87 -4.79 18.77 24.66
C ARG A 87 -4.76 18.63 26.18
#